data_AF-A0A5T1B5F2-F1
#
_entry.id   AF-A0A5T1B5F2-F1
#
_cell.length_a   1.000
_cell.length_b   1.000
_cell.length_c   1.000
_cell.angle_alpha   90.00
_cell.angle_beta   90.00
_cell.angle_gamma   90.00
#
_symmetry.space_group_name_H-M   'P 1'
#
loop_
_entity.id
_entity.type
_entity.pdbx_description
1 polymer ?
#
loop_
_entity_poly.entity_id
_entity_poly.type
_entity_poly.pdbx_seq_one_letter_code
_entity_poly.pdbx_strand_id
1 'polypeptide(L)' 'YDFLYQIKITIDETESKMMKEKDVIDYFIKNKSLIYTFFNIFENELNHLKQTHPHIIDSWKYYKEFEKIYKDK' A
#
# COMPACT_ATOMS: atom_id res chain seq x y z
N TYR A 1 24.67 -3.75 29.88
CA TYR A 1 24.57 -2.86 28.73
C TYR A 1 24.33 -3.60 27.40
N ASP A 2 24.62 -4.91 27.32
CA ASP A 2 24.51 -5.69 26.08
C ASP A 2 23.06 -6.11 25.73
N PHE A 3 22.26 -6.58 26.71
CA PHE A 3 20.90 -7.08 26.44
C PHE A 3 19.95 -6.07 25.78
N LEU A 4 19.89 -4.83 26.29
CA LEU A 4 19.03 -3.79 25.71
C LEU A 4 19.48 -3.39 24.30
N TYR A 5 20.79 -3.46 24.02
CA TYR A 5 21.34 -3.20 22.70
C TYR A 5 20.96 -4.29 21.69
N GLN A 6 21.02 -5.56 22.09
CA GLN A 6 20.58 -6.68 21.26
C GLN A 6 19.07 -6.66 20.97
N ILE A 7 18.25 -6.24 21.94
CA ILE A 7 16.81 -6.01 21.72
C ILE A 7 16.60 -4.95 20.64
N LYS A 8 17.32 -3.82 20.74
CA LYS A 8 17.20 -2.75 19.75
C LYS A 8 17.58 -3.22 18.35
N ILE A 9 18.70 -3.94 18.20
CA ILE A 9 19.11 -4.51 16.90
C ILE A 9 18.02 -5.42 16.34
N THR A 10 17.48 -6.32 17.17
CA THR A 10 16.43 -7.26 16.73
C THR A 10 15.17 -6.52 16.26
N ILE A 11 14.76 -5.45 16.98
CA ILE A 11 13.62 -4.62 16.59
C ILE A 11 13.90 -3.93 15.25
N ASP A 12 15.04 -3.23 15.14
CA ASP A 12 15.41 -2.49 13.93
C ASP A 12 15.49 -3.43 12.70
N GLU A 13 16.08 -4.62 12.86
CA GLU A 13 16.13 -5.63 11.81
C GLU A 13 14.75 -6.13 11.41
N THR A 14 13.88 -6.39 12.40
CA THR A 14 12.52 -6.87 12.13
C THR A 14 11.74 -5.80 11.38
N GLU A 15 11.75 -4.55 11.85
CA GLU A 15 11.10 -3.41 11.18
C GLU A 15 11.64 -3.15 9.77
N SER A 16 12.92 -3.43 9.52
CA SER A 16 13.51 -3.29 8.19
C SER A 16 13.03 -4.35 7.19
N LYS A 17 12.71 -5.55 7.68
CA LYS A 17 12.25 -6.70 6.88
C LYS A 17 10.72 -6.76 6.77
N MET A 18 10.00 -6.02 7.60
CA MET A 18 8.55 -5.91 7.50
C MET A 18 8.17 -5.25 6.18
N MET A 19 7.20 -5.86 5.51
CA MET A 19 6.61 -5.32 4.29
C MET A 19 5.94 -3.98 4.61
N LYS A 20 6.30 -2.96 3.85
CA LYS A 20 5.74 -1.61 3.94
C LYS A 20 4.75 -1.41 2.82
N GLU A 21 3.89 -0.42 2.95
CA GLU A 21 2.89 -0.09 1.93
C GLU A 21 3.55 0.26 0.59
N LYS A 22 4.76 0.84 0.62
CA LYS A 22 5.57 1.09 -0.58
C LYS A 22 5.95 -0.20 -1.31
N ASP A 23 6.27 -1.27 -0.58
CA ASP A 23 6.65 -2.55 -1.20
C ASP A 23 5.47 -3.16 -1.96
N VAL A 24 4.25 -2.95 -1.46
CA VAL A 24 3.01 -3.35 -2.16
C VAL A 24 2.85 -2.56 -3.46
N ILE A 25 3.07 -1.25 -3.44
CA ILE A 25 3.03 -0.40 -4.62
C ILE A 25 4.10 -0.82 -5.65
N ASP A 26 5.34 -1.06 -5.20
CA ASP A 26 6.44 -1.53 -6.06
C ASP A 26 6.14 -2.91 -6.68
N TYR A 27 5.47 -3.79 -5.93
CA TYR A 27 5.02 -5.08 -6.44
C TYR A 27 3.98 -4.93 -7.56
N PHE A 28 3.03 -4.01 -7.42
CA PHE A 28 2.06 -3.68 -8.46
C PHE A 28 2.73 -3.12 -9.71
N ILE A 29 3.70 -2.20 -9.58
CA ILE A 29 4.45 -1.65 -10.73
C ILE A 29 5.14 -2.77 -11.52
N LYS A 30 5.74 -3.74 -10.83
CA LYS A 30 6.40 -4.90 -11.47
C LYS A 30 5.41 -5.85 -12.14
N ASN A 31 4.18 -5.93 -11.64
CA ASN A 31 3.15 -6.87 -12.08
C ASN A 31 1.90 -6.14 -12.59
N LYS A 32 2.03 -5.42 -13.71
CA LYS A 32 0.95 -4.59 -14.28
C LYS A 32 -0.38 -5.33 -14.47
N SER A 33 -0.38 -6.64 -14.76
CA SER A 33 -1.62 -7.44 -14.89
C SER A 33 -2.46 -7.46 -13.60
N LEU A 34 -1.80 -7.53 -12.44
CA LEU A 34 -2.46 -7.56 -11.13
C LEU A 34 -3.14 -6.23 -10.81
N ILE A 35 -2.58 -5.11 -11.28
CA ILE A 35 -3.18 -3.78 -11.09
C ILE A 35 -4.61 -3.76 -11.64
N TYR A 36 -4.87 -4.32 -12.83
CA TYR A 36 -6.20 -4.32 -13.42
C TYR A 36 -7.19 -5.15 -12.61
N THR A 37 -6.78 -6.34 -12.16
CA THR A 37 -7.62 -7.21 -11.34
C THR A 37 -8.01 -6.51 -10.05
N PHE A 38 -7.04 -5.91 -9.35
CA PHE A 38 -7.29 -5.21 -8.10
C PHE A 38 -8.07 -3.91 -8.29
N PHE A 39 -7.81 -3.16 -9.36
CA PHE A 39 -8.58 -1.96 -9.69
C PHE A 39 -10.07 -2.30 -9.86
N ASN A 40 -10.40 -3.37 -10.59
CA ASN A 40 -11.80 -3.79 -10.76
C ASN A 40 -12.46 -4.20 -9.44
N ILE A 41 -11.71 -4.86 -8.54
CA ILE A 41 -12.21 -5.19 -7.19
C ILE A 41 -12.48 -3.90 -6.41
N PHE A 42 -11.53 -2.96 -6.38
CA PHE A 42 -11.68 -1.70 -5.67
C PHE A 42 -12.78 -0.82 -6.24
N GLU A 43 -12.97 -0.75 -7.56
CA GLU A 43 -14.08 -0.01 -8.15
C GLU A 43 -15.43 -0.56 -7.68
N ASN A 44 -15.57 -1.89 -7.57
CA ASN A 44 -16.80 -2.49 -7.07
C ASN A 44 -17.00 -2.26 -5.56
N GLU A 45 -15.99 -2.53 -4.75
CA GLU A 45 -16.11 -2.45 -3.28
C GLU A 45 -16.14 -1.02 -2.76
N LEU A 46 -15.37 -0.11 -3.37
CA LEU A 46 -15.29 1.28 -2.94
C LEU A 46 -16.37 2.16 -3.57
N ASN A 47 -17.17 1.68 -4.53
CA ASN A 47 -18.17 2.49 -5.23
C ASN A 47 -19.09 3.28 -4.26
N HIS A 48 -19.64 2.57 -3.27
CA HIS A 48 -20.51 3.20 -2.27
C HIS A 48 -19.75 4.22 -1.42
N LEU A 49 -18.51 3.91 -1.04
CA LEU A 49 -17.65 4.80 -0.25
C LEU A 49 -17.28 6.06 -1.05
N LYS A 50 -17.01 5.94 -2.35
CA LYS A 50 -16.76 7.07 -3.26
C LYS A 50 -17.95 8.03 -3.33
N GLN A 51 -19.16 7.47 -3.33
CA GLN A 51 -20.39 8.26 -3.41
C GLN A 51 -20.76 8.94 -2.08
N THR A 52 -20.57 8.23 -0.96
CA THR A 52 -21.03 8.69 0.36
C THR A 52 -19.98 9.47 1.14
N HIS A 53 -18.71 9.06 1.04
CA HIS A 53 -17.60 9.63 1.82
C HIS A 53 -16.31 9.74 0.99
N PRO A 54 -16.31 10.53 -0.11
CA PRO A 54 -15.13 10.68 -0.97
C PRO A 54 -13.90 11.20 -0.22
N HIS A 55 -14.10 12.04 0.82
CA HIS A 55 -13.04 12.58 1.65
C HIS A 55 -12.20 11.51 2.38
N ILE A 56 -12.76 10.32 2.66
CA ILE A 56 -12.02 9.21 3.27
C ILE A 56 -11.02 8.64 2.27
N ILE A 57 -11.47 8.37 1.05
CA ILE A 57 -10.61 7.89 -0.04
C ILE A 57 -9.54 8.93 -0.36
N ASP A 58 -9.91 10.21 -0.29
CA ASP A 58 -8.96 11.28 -0.50
C ASP A 58 -7.83 11.34 0.53
N SER A 59 -8.05 10.81 1.73
CA SER A 59 -7.00 10.70 2.76
C SER A 59 -6.03 9.54 2.51
N TRP A 60 -6.36 8.59 1.63
CA TRP A 60 -5.55 7.39 1.41
C TRP A 60 -4.40 7.64 0.44
N LYS A 61 -3.24 8.00 1.00
CA LYS A 61 -2.02 8.29 0.23
C LYS A 61 -1.63 7.17 -0.75
N TYR A 62 -1.51 5.93 -0.28
CA TYR A 62 -1.02 4.82 -1.11
C TYR A 62 -2.04 4.35 -2.15
N TYR A 63 -3.34 4.50 -1.87
CA TYR A 63 -4.38 4.23 -2.86
C TYR A 63 -4.30 5.22 -4.04
N LYS A 64 -4.01 6.50 -3.77
CA LYS A 64 -3.75 7.49 -4.83
C LYS A 64 -2.52 7.17 -5.67
N GLU A 65 -1.46 6.64 -5.04
CA GLU A 65 -0.27 6.17 -5.77
C GLU A 65 -0.60 4.97 -6.66
N PHE A 66 -1.39 4.02 -6.17
CA PHE A 66 -1.91 2.91 -6.98
C PHE A 66 -2.72 3.38 -8.20
N GLU A 67 -3.67 4.31 -8.00
CA GLU A 67 -4.46 4.86 -9.10
C GLU A 67 -3.61 5.57 -10.16
N LYS A 68 -2.52 6.23 -9.77
CA LYS A 68 -1.58 6.84 -10.72
C LYS A 68 -0.90 5.81 -11.59
N ILE A 69 -0.45 4.69 -11.01
CA ILE A 69 0.20 3.61 -11.78
C ILE A 69 -0.77 2.99 -12.80
N TYR A 70 -2.05 2.86 -12.43
CA TYR A 70 -3.08 2.43 -13.38
C TYR A 70 -3.29 3.46 -14.52
N LYS A 71 -3.25 4.76 -14.21
CA LYS A 71 -3.49 5.86 -15.16
C LYS A 71 -2.29 6.16 -16.08
N ASP A 72 -1.05 5.95 -15.63
CA ASP A 72 0.20 6.14 -16.38
C ASP A 72 0.45 5.01 -17.41
N LYS A 73 -0.60 4.63 -18.12
CA LYS A 73 -0.62 3.55 -19.10
C LYS A 73 0.23 3.85 -20.34
#